data_AF-A0A6B9Y4H3-F1
#
_entry.id   AF-A0A6B9Y4H3-F1
#
_cell.length_a   1.000
_cell.length_b   1.000
_cell.length_c   1.000
_cell.angle_alpha   90.00
_cell.angle_beta   90.00
_cell.angle_gamma   90.00
#
_symmetry.space_group_name_H-M   'P 1'
#
loop_
_entity.id
_entity.type
_entity.pdbx_description
1 polymer ?
#
loop_
_entity_poly.entity_id
_entity_poly.type
_entity_poly.pdbx_seq_one_letter_code
_entity_poly.pdbx_strand_id
1 'polypeptide(L)' 'MTDKKSIEVPEETEDVIIKDGMYEVRPDRMQKYIKQQDISDEERHRVDEERWAYLDHIHDHFADKVLKPRPEHKEE' A
#
# COMPACT_ATOMS: atom_id res chain seq x y z
N MET A 1 28.05 -19.35 27.33
CA MET A 1 27.41 -18.03 27.47
C MET A 1 27.67 -17.31 26.17
N THR A 2 26.71 -17.30 25.25
CA THR A 2 26.85 -16.65 23.95
C THR A 2 26.53 -15.18 24.12
N ASP A 3 27.55 -14.34 23.92
CA ASP A 3 27.42 -12.89 23.87
C ASP A 3 26.34 -12.51 22.86
N LYS A 4 25.24 -11.95 23.37
CA LYS A 4 24.25 -11.26 22.56
C LYS A 4 24.93 -10.01 22.03
N LYS A 5 25.52 -10.09 20.85
CA LYS A 5 25.92 -8.91 20.09
C LYS A 5 24.66 -8.07 19.93
N SER A 6 24.59 -6.95 20.65
CA SER A 6 23.54 -5.96 20.51
C SER A 6 23.48 -5.60 19.04
N ILE A 7 22.37 -5.95 18.40
CA ILE A 7 22.07 -5.46 17.06
C ILE A 7 21.79 -3.98 17.27
N GLU A 8 22.75 -3.13 16.93
CA GLU A 8 22.51 -1.71 16.74
C GLU A 8 21.54 -1.62 15.56
N VAL A 9 20.24 -1.54 15.86
CA VAL A 9 19.24 -1.14 14.88
C VAL A 9 19.57 0.32 14.60
N PRO A 10 20.00 0.69 13.37
CA PRO A 10 20.20 2.09 13.06
C PRO A 10 18.88 2.78 13.35
N GLU A 11 18.94 3.84 14.16
CA GLU A 11 17.82 4.75 14.42
C GLU A 11 17.54 5.51 13.12
N GLU A 12 17.07 4.82 12.09
CA GLU A 12 16.36 5.45 10.99
C GLU A 12 14.94 5.72 11.51
N THR A 13 14.83 6.72 12.39
CA THR A 13 13.55 7.42 12.55
C THR A 13 13.28 8.05 11.20
N GLU A 14 12.56 7.33 10.34
CA GLU A 14 12.15 7.87 9.05
C GLU A 14 11.42 9.19 9.32
N ASP A 15 11.92 10.28 8.73
CA ASP A 15 11.18 11.53 8.73
C ASP A 15 9.91 11.31 7.88
N VAL A 16 8.83 10.94 8.55
CA VAL A 16 7.49 10.79 7.97
C VAL A 16 6.65 11.98 8.39
N ILE A 17 5.95 12.56 7.44
CA ILE A 17 4.93 13.57 7.67
C ILE A 17 3.62 12.82 7.88
N ILE A 18 2.99 13.03 9.03
CA ILE A 18 1.64 12.51 9.29
C ILE A 18 0.64 13.60 8.93
N LYS A 19 -0.15 13.39 7.88
CA LYS A 19 -1.20 14.32 7.42
C LYS A 19 -2.49 13.53 7.20
N ASP A 20 -3.59 13.97 7.79
CA ASP A 20 -4.91 13.31 7.67
C ASP A 20 -4.92 11.81 8.02
N GLY A 21 -4.07 11.40 8.97
CA GLY A 21 -3.92 9.99 9.37
C GLY A 21 -3.05 9.14 8.42
N MET A 22 -2.48 9.76 7.37
CA MET A 22 -1.62 9.12 6.38
C MET A 22 -0.15 9.40 6.67
N TYR A 23 0.70 8.40 6.41
CA TYR A 23 2.15 8.54 6.48
C TYR A 23 2.70 8.90 5.10
N GLU A 24 3.32 10.07 4.98
CA GLU A 24 4.00 10.53 3.78
C GLU A 24 5.51 10.63 4.04
N VAL A 25 6.31 9.98 3.20
CA VAL A 25 7.77 10.21 3.20
C VAL A 25 8.02 11.65 2.76
N ARG A 26 8.91 12.37 3.45
CA ARG A 26 9.18 13.77 3.05
C ARG A 26 9.50 13.85 1.54
N PRO A 27 8.78 14.69 0.78
CA PRO A 27 8.92 14.75 -0.68
C PRO A 27 10.33 15.09 -1.16
N ASP A 28 11.08 15.87 -0.40
CA ASP A 28 12.46 16.29 -0.70
C ASP A 28 13.43 15.10 -0.83
N ARG A 29 13.22 14.02 -0.08
CA ARG A 29 14.03 12.79 -0.17
C ARG A 29 13.87 12.11 -1.53
N MET A 30 12.66 12.13 -2.08
CA MET A 30 12.34 11.53 -3.38
C MET A 30 12.76 12.44 -4.55
N GLN A 31 12.64 13.76 -4.39
CA GLN A 31 12.98 14.75 -5.42
C GLN A 31 14.46 14.71 -5.82
N LYS A 32 15.37 14.32 -4.90
CA LYS A 32 16.80 14.16 -5.21
C LYS A 32 17.06 13.13 -6.32
N TYR A 33 16.23 12.10 -6.40
CA TYR A 33 16.48 10.96 -7.29
C TYR A 33 15.54 10.94 -8.49
N ILE A 34 14.30 11.43 -8.32
CA ILE A 34 13.26 11.36 -9.34
C ILE A 34 12.46 12.66 -9.29
N LYS A 35 12.24 13.27 -10.46
CA LYS A 35 11.33 14.42 -10.58
C LYS A 35 9.91 13.96 -10.25
N GLN A 36 9.41 14.39 -9.10
CA GLN A 36 8.03 14.15 -8.69
C GLN A 36 7.07 14.98 -9.54
N GLN A 37 5.87 14.45 -9.76
CA GLN A 37 4.79 15.22 -10.35
C GLN A 37 4.14 16.09 -9.27
N ASP A 38 3.94 17.37 -9.59
CA ASP A 38 3.15 18.26 -8.73
C ASP A 38 1.68 18.02 -9.02
N ILE A 39 1.00 17.40 -8.06
CA ILE A 39 -0.44 17.14 -8.06
C ILE A 39 -1.07 17.83 -6.87
N SER A 40 -2.30 18.33 -7.02
CA SER A 40 -3.02 18.99 -5.93
C SER A 40 -3.39 17.99 -4.83
N ASP A 41 -3.64 18.49 -3.62
CA ASP A 41 -4.12 17.67 -2.50
C ASP A 41 -5.46 16.98 -2.84
N GLU A 42 -6.35 17.65 -3.58
CA GLU A 42 -7.62 17.09 -4.06
C GLU A 42 -7.39 15.91 -5.02
N GLU A 43 -6.44 16.05 -5.94
CA GLU A 43 -6.09 14.99 -6.89
C GLU A 43 -5.47 13.78 -6.17
N ARG A 44 -4.63 14.03 -5.16
CA ARG A 44 -4.06 12.98 -4.30
C ARG A 44 -5.16 12.19 -3.59
N HIS A 45 -6.15 12.88 -3.04
CA HIS A 45 -7.28 12.24 -2.37
C HIS A 45 -8.08 11.36 -3.35
N ARG A 46 -8.36 11.88 -4.55
CA ARG A 46 -9.07 11.11 -5.59
C ARG A 46 -8.31 9.84 -5.98
N VAL A 47 -6.99 9.93 -6.16
CA VAL A 47 -6.16 8.76 -6.48
C VAL A 47 -6.22 7.70 -5.38
N ASP A 48 -6.25 8.12 -4.11
CA ASP A 48 -6.37 7.18 -2.99
C ASP A 48 -7.74 6.50 -2.94
N GLU A 49 -8.83 7.26 -3.14
CA GLU A 49 -10.18 6.70 -3.23
C GLU A 49 -10.30 5.69 -4.38
N GLU A 50 -9.79 6.03 -5.56
CA GLU A 50 -9.78 5.15 -6.74
C GLU A 50 -8.96 3.87 -6.47
N ARG A 51 -7.86 3.97 -5.71
CA ARG A 51 -7.04 2.81 -5.33
C ARG A 51 -7.83 1.84 -4.46
N TRP A 52 -8.57 2.34 -3.48
CA TRP A 52 -9.41 1.48 -2.64
C TRP A 52 -10.51 0.80 -3.45
N ALA A 53 -11.21 1.55 -4.30
CA ALA A 53 -12.23 1.01 -5.19
C ALA A 53 -11.67 -0.09 -6.12
N TYR A 54 -10.45 0.11 -6.62
CA TYR A 54 -9.78 -0.89 -7.46
C TYR A 54 -9.41 -2.16 -6.68
N LEU A 55 -8.90 -2.02 -5.45
CA LEU A 55 -8.57 -3.16 -4.60
C LEU A 55 -9.83 -3.96 -4.23
N ASP A 56 -10.94 -3.29 -3.92
CA ASP A 56 -12.22 -3.95 -3.67
C ASP A 56 -12.71 -4.71 -4.91
N HIS A 57 -12.65 -4.07 -6.08
CA HIS A 57 -12.98 -4.73 -7.34
C HIS A 57 -12.11 -5.98 -7.58
N ILE A 58 -10.80 -5.89 -7.34
CA ILE A 58 -9.92 -7.05 -7.43
C ILE A 58 -10.35 -8.12 -6.43
N HIS A 59 -10.60 -7.78 -5.17
CA HIS A 59 -10.99 -8.78 -4.17
C HIS A 59 -12.27 -9.52 -4.57
N ASP A 60 -13.27 -8.80 -5.08
CA ASP A 60 -14.53 -9.39 -5.53
C ASP A 60 -14.33 -10.34 -6.72
N HIS A 61 -13.49 -9.96 -7.69
CA HIS A 61 -13.31 -10.72 -8.94
C HIS A 61 -12.13 -11.68 -8.91
N PHE A 62 -11.27 -11.61 -7.90
CA PHE A 62 -10.15 -12.54 -7.72
C PHE A 62 -10.67 -13.94 -7.40
N ALA A 63 -11.73 -14.03 -6.59
CA ALA A 63 -12.40 -15.30 -6.30
C ALA A 63 -12.88 -15.98 -7.59
N ASP A 64 -13.47 -15.24 -8.53
CA ASP A 64 -13.95 -15.78 -9.82
C ASP A 64 -12.82 -16.34 -10.69
N LYS A 65 -11.61 -15.80 -10.56
CA LYS A 65 -10.45 -16.24 -11.35
C LYS A 65 -9.69 -17.40 -10.73
N VAL A 66 -9.76 -17.56 -9.40
CA VAL A 66 -8.95 -18.55 -8.67
C VAL A 66 -9.77 -19.74 -8.19
N LEU A 67 -11.04 -19.53 -7.85
CA LEU A 67 -11.94 -20.60 -7.46
C LEU A 67 -12.65 -21.14 -8.69
N LYS A 68 -12.60 -22.47 -8.87
CA LYS A 68 -13.46 -23.12 -9.86
C LYS A 68 -14.91 -22.90 -9.44
N PRO A 69 -15.83 -22.56 -10.37
CA PRO A 69 -17.24 -22.48 -10.06
C PRO A 69 -17.69 -23.79 -9.40
N ARG A 70 -18.55 -23.67 -8.38
CA ARG A 70 -19.08 -24.84 -7.66
C ARG A 70 -19.68 -25.82 -8.68
N PRO A 71 -19.33 -27.12 -8.65
CA PRO A 71 -19.91 -28.08 -9.56
C PRO A 71 -21.44 -28.04 -9.43
N GLU A 72 -22.13 -27.98 -10.56
CA GLU A 72 -23.59 -28.06 -10.60
C GLU A 72 -24.02 -29.35 -9.91
N HIS A 73 -24.80 -29.23 -8.84
CA HIS A 73 -25.50 -30.38 -8.27
C HIS A 73 -26.51 -30.82 -9.33
N LYS A 74 -26.24 -31.92 -10.02
CA LYS A 74 -27.27 -32.65 -10.73
C LYS A 74 -28.21 -33.20 -9.67
N GLU A 75 -29.41 -32.65 -9.60
CA GLU A 75 -30.51 -33.28 -8.89
C GLU A 75 -30.78 -34.63 -9.59
N GLU A 76 -30.55 -35.74 -8.88
CA GLU A 76 -30.95 -37.10 -9.28
C GLU A 76 -32.41 -37.36 -8.91
#